data_AF-A0A4Q3V3X6-F1
#
_entry.id   AF-A0A4Q3V3X6-F1
#
_cell.length_a   1.000
_cell.length_b   1.000
_cell.length_c   1.000
_cell.angle_alpha   90.00
_cell.angle_beta   90.00
_cell.angle_gamma   90.00
#
_symmetry.space_group_name_H-M   'P 1'
#
loop_
_entity.id
_entity.type
_entity.pdbx_description
1 polymer ?
#
loop_
_entity_poly.entity_id
_entity_poly.type
_entity_poly.pdbx_seq_one_letter_code
_entity_poly.pdbx_strand_id
1 'polypeptide(L)' 'MSPEAFAEYLHTSIPITSAMGIEVREVAPALRLAMPLAPNGNHYGSAFGGSLAALLTATAWARATLALE' A
#
# COMPACT_ATOMS: atom_id res chain seq x y z
N MET A 1 -5.09 -10.62 11.53
CA MET A 1 -3.77 -9.94 11.57
C MET A 1 -3.99 -8.47 11.89
N SER A 2 -3.12 -7.82 12.67
CA SER A 2 -3.23 -6.37 12.91
C SER A 2 -2.72 -5.57 11.70
N PRO A 3 -3.13 -4.30 11.53
CA PRO A 3 -2.59 -3.44 10.48
C PRO A 3 -1.07 -3.31 10.50
N GLU A 4 -0.47 -3.21 11.69
CA GLU A 4 0.98 -3.03 11.87
C GLU A 4 1.74 -4.28 11.44
N ALA A 5 1.27 -5.47 11.86
CA ALA A 5 1.87 -6.74 11.47
C ALA A 5 1.79 -6.95 9.95
N PHE A 6 0.67 -6.56 9.33
CA PHE A 6 0.53 -6.67 7.88
C PHE A 6 1.38 -5.63 7.13
N ALA A 7 1.56 -4.43 7.68
CA ALA A 7 2.44 -3.40 7.11
C ALA A 7 3.90 -3.88 7.09
N GLU A 8 4.39 -4.45 8.19
CA GLU A 8 5.73 -5.03 8.27
C GLU A 8 5.93 -6.15 7.24
N TYR A 9 4.95 -7.05 7.14
CA TYR A 9 4.97 -8.12 6.13
C TYR A 9 4.98 -7.56 4.70
N LEU A 10 4.13 -6.58 4.41
CA LEU A 10 4.03 -5.94 3.08
C LEU A 10 5.35 -5.26 2.70
N HIS A 11 5.93 -4.48 3.62
CA HIS A 11 7.18 -3.75 3.40
C HIS A 11 8.37 -4.69 3.22
N THR A 12 8.41 -5.79 3.97
CA THR A 12 9.48 -6.79 3.87
C THR A 12 9.37 -7.60 2.57
N SER A 13 8.15 -7.97 2.19
CA SER A 13 7.90 -8.79 0.99
C SER A 13 8.01 -8.00 -0.31
N ILE A 14 7.66 -6.70 -0.28
CA ILE A 14 7.63 -5.82 -1.45
C ILE A 14 8.30 -4.48 -1.07
N PRO A 15 9.65 -4.37 -1.14
CA PRO A 15 10.40 -3.22 -0.61
C PRO A 15 9.98 -1.84 -1.14
N ILE A 16 9.50 -1.75 -2.38
CA ILE A 16 9.01 -0.48 -2.95
C ILE A 16 7.82 0.09 -2.16
N THR A 17 7.02 -0.74 -1.49
CA THR A 17 5.89 -0.29 -0.67
C THR A 17 6.36 0.52 0.55
N SER A 18 7.52 0.20 1.11
CA SER A 18 8.16 0.98 2.18
C SER A 18 8.69 2.31 1.64
N ALA A 19 9.39 2.30 0.50
CA ALA A 19 9.93 3.51 -0.13
C ALA A 19 8.82 4.51 -0.55
N MET A 20 7.67 3.99 -0.98
CA MET A 20 6.47 4.78 -1.27
C MET A 20 5.73 5.26 0.00
N GLY A 21 6.11 4.78 1.18
CA GLY A 21 5.42 5.07 2.43
C GLY A 21 3.99 4.53 2.46
N ILE A 22 3.73 3.36 1.89
CA ILE A 22 2.39 2.76 1.92
C ILE A 22 2.02 2.39 3.35
N GLU A 23 0.90 2.93 3.82
CA GLU A 23 0.32 2.69 5.14
C GLU A 23 -0.80 1.65 5.06
N VAL A 24 -0.82 0.69 5.99
CA VAL A 24 -1.98 -0.19 6.20
C VAL A 24 -2.85 0.43 7.29
N ARG A 25 -3.99 1.00 6.91
CA ARG A 25 -4.89 1.72 7.84
C ARG A 25 -5.96 0.81 8.44
N GLU A 26 -6.38 -0.19 7.69
CA GLU A 26 -7.40 -1.15 8.09
C GLU A 26 -7.15 -2.45 7.33
N VAL A 27 -7.31 -3.60 7.99
CA VAL A 27 -7.20 -4.93 7.38
C VAL A 27 -8.57 -5.61 7.32
N ALA A 28 -9.43 -5.34 8.30
CA ALA A 28 -10.79 -5.84 8.39
C ALA A 28 -11.70 -4.83 9.13
N PRO A 29 -12.99 -4.72 8.76
CA PRO A 29 -13.69 -5.50 7.73
C PRO A 29 -13.33 -5.15 6.29
N ALA A 30 -12.68 -4.01 6.03
CA ALA A 30 -12.23 -3.64 4.69
C ALA A 30 -10.73 -3.33 4.68
N LEU A 31 -10.02 -3.82 3.67
CA LEU A 31 -8.62 -3.46 3.47
C LEU A 31 -8.52 -2.01 2.99
N ARG A 32 -7.74 -1.19 3.70
CA ARG A 32 -7.44 0.20 3.33
C ARG A 32 -5.95 0.44 3.36
N LEU A 33 -5.39 0.67 2.16
CA LEU A 33 -4.03 1.16 2.00
C LEU A 33 -4.06 2.64 1.62
N ALA A 34 -3.04 3.38 2.07
CA ALA A 34 -2.82 4.77 1.70
C ALA A 34 -1.34 5.01 1.42
N MET A 35 -1.01 6.14 0.80
CA MET A 35 0.38 6.58 0.64
C MET A 35 0.45 8.11 0.76
N PRO A 36 1.54 8.67 1.31
CA PRO A 36 1.74 10.12 1.36
C PRO A 36 1.98 10.67 -0.05
N LEU A 37 1.54 11.91 -0.31
CA LEU A 37 1.72 12.55 -1.61
C LEU A 37 3.19 12.88 -1.90
N ALA A 38 3.96 13.31 -0.90
CA ALA A 38 5.31 13.84 -1.10
C ALA A 38 6.27 12.91 -1.89
N PRO A 39 6.44 11.61 -1.56
CA PRO A 39 7.28 10.70 -2.35
C PRO A 39 6.58 10.15 -3.59
N ASN A 40 5.27 10.35 -3.73
CA ASN A 40 4.43 9.75 -4.77
C ASN A 40 3.84 10.78 -5.72
N GLY A 41 4.34 12.01 -5.70
CA GLY A 41 3.82 13.15 -6.44
C GLY A 41 4.36 13.25 -7.86
N ASN A 42 3.68 14.02 -8.70
CA ASN A 42 4.15 14.45 -10.01
C ASN A 42 4.37 15.97 -10.05
N HIS A 43 4.85 16.48 -11.19
CA HIS A 43 5.11 17.92 -11.40
C HIS A 43 3.85 18.81 -11.37
N TYR A 44 2.65 18.23 -11.34
CA TYR A 44 1.38 18.96 -11.17
C TYR A 44 0.90 19.01 -9.72
N GLY A 45 1.67 18.51 -8.74
CA GLY A 45 1.25 18.48 -7.34
C GLY A 45 0.14 17.48 -7.04
N SER A 46 -0.05 16.48 -7.90
CA SER A 46 -0.97 15.35 -7.68
C SER A 46 -0.19 14.04 -7.63
N ALA A 47 -0.85 12.93 -7.32
CA ALA A 47 -0.19 11.63 -7.30
C ALA A 47 0.29 11.22 -8.72
N PHE A 48 1.52 10.74 -8.82
CA PHE A 48 2.05 10.16 -10.03
C PHE A 48 1.25 8.91 -10.43
N GLY A 49 0.96 8.76 -11.72
CA GLY A 49 0.16 7.64 -12.23
C GLY A 49 0.79 6.27 -11.91
N GLY A 50 2.12 6.16 -11.97
CA GLY A 50 2.82 4.93 -11.57
C GLY A 50 2.71 4.64 -10.07
N SER A 51 2.73 5.67 -9.21
CA SER A 51 2.50 5.49 -7.77
C SER A 51 1.07 5.06 -7.48
N LEU A 52 0.08 5.64 -8.16
CA LEU A 52 -1.32 5.19 -8.05
C LEU A 52 -1.50 3.74 -8.50
N ALA A 53 -0.92 3.38 -9.65
CA ALA A 53 -0.95 2.01 -10.15
C ALA A 53 -0.31 1.04 -9.15
N ALA A 54 0.87 1.38 -8.62
CA ALA A 54 1.54 0.56 -7.61
C ALA A 54 0.72 0.41 -6.32
N LEU A 55 0.09 1.47 -5.81
CA LEU A 55 -0.79 1.40 -4.64
C LEU A 55 -2.01 0.49 -4.91
N LEU A 56 -2.65 0.61 -6.08
CA LEU A 56 -3.79 -0.22 -6.45
C LEU A 56 -3.39 -1.69 -6.61
N THR A 57 -2.26 -1.97 -7.26
CA THR A 57 -1.72 -3.33 -7.38
C THR A 57 -1.39 -3.92 -6.02
N ALA A 58 -0.72 -3.17 -5.14
CA ALA A 58 -0.42 -3.63 -3.78
C ALA A 58 -1.70 -3.90 -2.97
N THR A 59 -2.72 -3.06 -3.11
CA THR A 59 -4.02 -3.24 -2.44
C THR A 59 -4.73 -4.50 -2.92
N ALA A 60 -4.79 -4.73 -4.23
CA ALA A 60 -5.42 -5.91 -4.81
C ALA A 60 -4.68 -7.20 -4.41
N TRP A 61 -3.34 -7.19 -4.49
CA TRP A 61 -2.51 -8.29 -4.04
C TRP A 61 -2.74 -8.59 -2.56
N ALA A 62 -2.67 -7.57 -1.70
CA ALA A 62 -2.89 -7.71 -0.26
C ALA A 62 -4.27 -8.30 0.07
N ARG A 63 -5.33 -7.86 -0.62
CA ARG A 63 -6.67 -8.43 -0.42
C ARG A 63 -6.73 -9.90 -0.84
N ALA A 64 -6.11 -10.26 -1.96
CA ALA A 64 -6.05 -11.64 -2.41
C ALA A 64 -5.27 -12.51 -1.40
N THR A 65 -4.11 -12.06 -0.93
CA THR A 65 -3.30 -12.76 0.08
C THR A 65 -4.09 -13.01 1.35
N LEU A 66 -4.71 -11.96 1.91
CA LEU A 66 -5.58 -12.05 3.10
C LEU A 66 -6.91 -12.81 2.87
N ALA A 67 -7.20 -13.28 1.65
CA ALA A 67 -8.38 -14.09 1.35
C ALA A 67 -8.03 -15.58 1.18
N LEU A 68 -6.78 -15.86 0.82
CA LEU A 68 -6.30 -17.19 0.43
C LEU A 68 -5.44 -17.84 1.52
N GLU A 69 -5.08 -17.08 2.55
CA GLU A 69 -4.45 -17.51 3.80
C GLU A 69 -5.47 -17.48 4.95
#